data_AF-A0A2V8SUP9-F1
#
_entry.id   AF-A0A2V8SUP9-F1
#
_cell.length_a   1.000
_cell.length_b   1.000
_cell.length_c   1.000
_cell.angle_alpha   90.00
_cell.angle_beta   90.00
_cell.angle_gamma   90.00
#
_symmetry.space_group_name_H-M   'P 1'
#
loop_
_entity.id
_entity.type
_entity.pdbx_description
1 polymer ?
#
loop_
_entity_poly.entity_id
_entity_poly.type
_entity_poly.pdbx_seq_one_letter_code
_entity_poly.pdbx_strand_id
1 'polypeptide(L)'
;MSLVRFNISDRYQCVSGDVHGSLTDAFVAALTAEPETIIEYESALRRYVGTELGSTPLQFFLKNEDLEPYDAGIVAIDLPGRTVGFDTTYSIPCAAGRVRIPSEFSDDDEVWIPYRVPDDWMFVESMPLYRGTRITQREERLRRAPFDARPILFGRPMITYIALAMSDVSSPCGEEDFAAIHAEWLRSARKDLRDRSPREVFLEKLDFIDSDLQSRSFQWSLTKVCPLPLPKSSFAYLNAGFGMHEWVLYYDLFRFLLADAAERKAFREPVNIEAEIDRLSTLRDEWLRTPDPEISGRTPAEIIELERQRMNMTVSAKEALIDENCPCCVAMSQDFDTPMFWFLDGCNMDDRFEFSTYKTLEEWEAAQREREKFNREFEEKYREDPELKFWSAGGGADL
;
A
#
# COMPACT_ATOMS: atom_id res chain seq x y z
N MET A 1 6.86 30.39 23.40
CA MET A 1 7.03 29.38 22.32
C MET A 1 7.37 28.10 23.02
N SER A 2 6.60 27.05 22.79
CA SER A 2 6.84 25.74 23.42
C SER A 2 7.74 24.93 22.50
N LEU A 3 9.03 24.92 22.81
CA LEU A 3 10.03 24.16 22.07
C LEU A 3 10.12 22.75 22.65
N VAL A 4 10.38 21.78 21.79
CA VAL A 4 10.57 20.36 22.13
C VAL A 4 11.89 19.93 21.50
N ARG A 5 12.71 19.20 22.26
CA ARG A 5 13.92 18.60 21.70
C ARG A 5 13.56 17.40 20.84
N PHE A 6 14.13 17.31 19.65
CA PHE A 6 14.09 16.11 18.83
C PHE A 6 15.47 15.47 18.78
N ASN A 7 15.50 14.14 18.94
CA ASN A 7 16.71 13.33 18.74
C ASN A 7 16.38 12.19 17.78
N ILE A 8 16.95 12.20 16.58
CA ILE A 8 16.72 11.17 15.56
C ILE A 8 17.99 10.37 15.37
N SER A 9 17.90 9.05 15.51
CA SER A 9 19.02 8.12 15.33
C SER A 9 18.77 7.16 14.17
N ASP A 10 19.78 7.00 13.32
CA ASP A 10 19.87 5.88 12.39
C ASP A 10 21.02 4.93 12.78
N ARG A 11 21.41 4.03 11.87
CA ARG A 11 22.51 3.09 12.09
C ARG A 11 23.89 3.77 12.14
N TYR A 12 24.03 4.93 11.51
CA TYR A 12 25.32 5.58 11.24
C TYR A 12 25.56 6.81 12.11
N GLN A 13 24.50 7.49 12.53
CA GLN A 13 24.58 8.79 13.19
C GLN A 13 23.34 9.08 14.04
N CYS A 14 23.47 10.12 14.87
CA CYS A 14 22.37 10.77 15.57
C CYS A 14 22.38 12.26 15.23
N VAL A 15 21.19 12.85 15.11
CA VAL A 15 21.04 14.30 14.99
C VAL A 15 20.05 14.79 16.05
N SER A 16 20.32 15.96 16.62
CA SER A 16 19.44 16.58 17.61
C SER A 16 19.25 18.07 17.37
N GLY A 17 18.08 18.57 17.75
CA GLY A 17 17.73 19.98 17.59
C GLY A 17 16.42 20.32 18.28
N ASP A 18 16.23 21.60 18.57
CA ASP A 18 15.04 22.09 19.25
C ASP A 18 14.09 22.74 18.23
N VAL A 19 12.84 22.29 18.18
CA VAL A 19 11.83 22.80 17.25
C VAL A 19 10.53 23.12 17.97
N HIS A 20 9.64 23.89 17.33
CA HIS A 20 8.33 24.15 17.89
C HIS A 20 7.51 22.85 18.00
N GLY A 21 6.86 22.62 19.15
CA GLY A 21 6.14 21.37 19.41
C GLY A 21 4.98 21.09 18.44
N SER A 22 4.49 22.10 17.70
CA SER A 22 3.48 21.89 16.65
C SER A 22 3.98 21.07 15.46
N LEU A 23 5.30 20.86 15.34
CA LEU A 23 5.88 20.04 14.28
C LEU A 23 5.93 18.55 14.63
N THR A 24 5.59 18.16 15.85
CA THR A 24 5.66 16.75 16.30
C THR A 24 4.90 15.81 15.38
N ASP A 25 3.67 16.15 15.00
CA ASP A 25 2.87 15.32 14.08
C ASP A 25 3.53 15.16 12.71
N ALA A 26 4.18 16.21 12.18
CA ALA A 26 4.89 16.11 10.91
C ALA A 26 6.12 15.19 11.00
N PHE A 27 6.85 15.26 12.12
CA PHE A 27 7.98 14.37 12.38
C PHE A 27 7.53 12.91 12.52
N VAL A 28 6.37 12.66 13.14
CA VAL A 28 5.81 11.30 13.25
C VAL A 28 5.22 10.83 11.92
N ALA A 29 4.53 11.70 11.17
CA ALA A 29 3.98 11.38 9.85
C ALA A 29 5.07 11.05 8.82
N ALA A 30 6.27 11.61 8.93
CA ALA A 30 7.40 11.21 8.09
C ALA A 30 7.75 9.71 8.21
N LEU A 31 7.35 9.05 9.31
CA LEU A 31 7.55 7.62 9.52
C LEU A 31 6.65 6.73 8.66
N THR A 32 5.59 7.27 8.02
CA THR A 32 4.80 6.48 7.04
C THR A 32 5.61 6.13 5.79
N ALA A 33 6.75 6.80 5.55
CA ALA A 33 7.68 6.43 4.50
C ALA A 33 8.60 5.25 4.86
N GLU A 34 8.46 4.68 6.07
CA GLU A 34 9.31 3.61 6.61
C GLU A 34 10.83 3.87 6.49
N PRO A 35 11.33 5.07 6.86
CA PRO A 35 12.76 5.39 6.71
C PRO A 35 13.62 4.59 7.68
N GLU A 36 14.79 4.14 7.22
CA GLU A 36 15.83 3.48 8.02
C GLU A 36 17.08 4.37 8.20
N THR A 37 17.19 5.45 7.42
CA THR A 37 18.27 6.44 7.50
C THR A 37 17.74 7.86 7.69
N ILE A 38 18.55 8.74 8.27
CA ILE A 38 18.19 10.16 8.44
C ILE A 38 17.95 10.84 7.08
N ILE A 39 18.64 10.42 6.02
CA ILE A 39 18.46 10.97 4.67
C ILE A 39 17.06 10.61 4.12
N GLU A 40 16.64 9.36 4.27
CA GLU A 40 15.29 8.93 3.89
C GLU A 40 14.23 9.64 4.74
N TYR A 41 14.48 9.75 6.05
CA TYR A 41 13.58 10.43 6.98
C TYR A 41 13.42 11.92 6.62
N GLU A 42 14.51 12.61 6.28
CA GLU A 42 14.46 13.99 5.81
C GLU A 42 13.66 14.10 4.50
N SER A 43 13.91 13.21 3.55
CA SER A 43 13.17 13.17 2.28
C SER A 43 11.67 12.95 2.50
N ALA A 44 11.29 12.12 3.48
CA ALA A 44 9.90 11.90 3.86
C ALA A 44 9.29 13.11 4.57
N LEU A 45 10.05 13.77 5.45
CA LEU A 45 9.61 14.94 6.20
C LEU A 45 9.27 16.13 5.28
N ARG A 46 9.95 16.27 4.13
CA ARG A 46 9.62 17.28 3.11
C ARG A 46 8.19 17.19 2.60
N ARG A 47 7.54 16.03 2.70
CA ARG A 47 6.14 15.84 2.32
C ARG A 47 5.18 16.64 3.20
N TYR A 48 5.60 17.06 4.40
CA TYR A 48 4.73 17.67 5.40
C TYR A 48 5.15 19.09 5.79
N VAL A 49 6.46 19.36 5.83
CA VAL A 49 7.01 20.63 6.32
C VAL A 49 8.10 21.21 5.41
N GLY A 50 8.21 20.72 4.17
CA GLY A 50 9.13 21.27 3.20
C GLY A 50 8.77 22.70 2.84
N THR A 51 9.78 23.57 2.77
CA THR A 51 9.61 24.92 2.17
C THR A 51 9.67 24.83 0.64
N GLU A 52 9.29 25.89 -0.09
CA GLU A 52 9.49 25.97 -1.55
C GLU A 52 10.95 25.72 -1.98
N LEU A 53 11.90 26.02 -1.09
CA LEU A 53 13.34 25.79 -1.29
C LEU A 53 13.79 24.36 -0.95
N GLY A 54 12.86 23.47 -0.59
CA GLY A 54 13.13 22.07 -0.24
C GLY A 54 13.85 21.85 1.10
N SER A 55 14.03 22.92 1.89
CA SER A 55 14.66 22.80 3.21
C SER A 55 13.71 22.22 4.24
N THR A 56 14.26 21.47 5.21
CA THR A 56 13.55 20.91 6.36
C THR A 56 14.14 21.47 7.66
N PRO A 57 13.45 21.35 8.82
CA PRO A 57 14.02 21.72 10.11
C PRO A 57 15.34 21.00 10.45
N LEU A 58 15.59 19.81 9.86
CA LEU A 58 16.80 19.02 10.14
C LEU A 58 18.09 19.70 9.67
N GLN A 59 18.03 20.67 8.76
CA GLN A 59 19.22 21.42 8.34
C GLN A 59 19.89 22.19 9.49
N PHE A 60 19.16 22.46 10.56
CA PHE A 60 19.64 23.17 11.75
C PHE A 60 20.03 22.22 12.89
N PHE A 61 19.88 20.90 12.71
CA PHE A 61 20.17 19.94 13.75
C PHE A 61 21.69 19.69 13.83
N LEU A 62 22.16 19.47 15.05
CA LEU A 62 23.55 19.13 15.33
C LEU A 62 23.74 17.62 15.19
N LYS A 63 24.93 17.20 14.74
CA LYS A 63 25.31 15.77 14.63
C LYS A 63 25.77 15.23 15.98
N ASN A 64 24.83 14.98 16.88
CA ASN A 64 25.05 14.43 18.21
C ASN A 64 23.80 13.69 18.69
N GLU A 65 23.98 12.85 19.72
CA GLU A 65 22.87 12.38 20.54
C GLU A 65 22.65 13.38 21.69
N ASP A 66 21.41 13.82 21.88
CA ASP A 66 21.00 14.61 23.03
C ASP A 66 19.60 14.16 23.47
N LEU A 67 19.56 13.48 24.62
CA LEU A 67 18.35 12.90 25.18
C LEU A 67 17.84 13.66 26.41
N GLU A 68 18.37 14.86 26.67
CA GLU A 68 17.90 15.72 27.76
C GLU A 68 16.67 16.54 27.30
N PRO A 69 15.55 16.51 28.05
CA PRO A 69 14.38 17.32 27.73
C PRO A 69 14.69 18.82 27.62
N TYR A 70 13.99 19.51 26.72
CA TYR A 70 14.13 20.96 26.53
C TYR A 70 12.77 21.65 26.55
N ASP A 71 12.64 22.69 27.37
CA ASP A 71 11.40 23.48 27.54
C ASP A 71 10.15 22.60 27.74
N ALA A 72 9.39 22.33 26.68
CA ALA A 72 8.16 21.54 26.74
C ALA A 72 8.38 20.02 26.62
N GLY A 73 9.63 19.55 26.46
CA GLY A 73 9.98 18.14 26.57
C GLY A 73 10.96 17.61 25.52
N ILE A 74 10.86 16.31 25.23
CA ILE A 74 11.66 15.60 24.23
C ILE A 74 10.85 14.57 23.46
N VAL A 75 11.20 14.40 22.18
CA VAL A 75 10.81 13.28 21.32
C VAL A 75 12.07 12.66 20.73
N ALA A 76 12.28 11.38 20.95
CA ALA A 76 13.42 10.62 20.44
C ALA A 76 12.93 9.55 19.45
N ILE A 77 13.45 9.55 18.23
CA ILE A 77 13.07 8.64 17.15
C ILE A 77 14.25 7.74 16.83
N ASP A 78 14.11 6.45 17.06
CA ASP A 78 15.06 5.45 16.60
C ASP A 78 14.56 4.78 15.33
N LEU A 79 15.16 5.11 14.17
CA LEU A 79 14.76 4.54 12.89
C LEU A 79 14.99 3.01 12.82
N PRO A 80 16.19 2.48 13.16
CA PRO A 80 16.47 1.05 12.99
C PRO A 80 15.68 0.16 13.94
N GLY A 81 15.35 0.64 15.13
CA GLY A 81 14.50 -0.03 16.11
C GLY A 81 13.03 0.36 16.01
N ARG A 82 12.61 1.17 15.02
CA ARG A 82 11.25 1.70 14.86
C ARG A 82 10.60 2.11 16.19
N THR A 83 11.32 2.86 17.01
CA THR A 83 10.86 3.24 18.36
C THR A 83 10.79 4.76 18.48
N VAL A 84 9.65 5.28 18.91
CA VAL A 84 9.45 6.68 19.29
C VAL A 84 9.32 6.76 20.80
N GLY A 85 10.32 7.34 21.47
CA GLY A 85 10.25 7.70 22.87
C GLY A 85 9.81 9.14 23.01
N PHE A 86 9.02 9.45 24.03
CA PHE A 86 8.68 10.84 24.32
C PHE A 86 8.46 11.10 25.81
N ASP A 87 8.74 12.34 26.20
CA ASP A 87 8.45 12.92 27.50
C ASP A 87 8.18 14.41 27.25
N THR A 88 6.94 14.75 26.93
CA THR A 88 6.55 16.08 26.44
C THR A 88 5.18 16.48 26.95
N THR A 89 5.02 17.76 27.29
CA THR A 89 3.77 18.35 27.77
C THR A 89 2.99 19.07 26.69
N TYR A 90 3.53 19.18 25.46
CA TYR A 90 2.91 19.97 24.39
C TYR A 90 2.06 19.12 23.43
N SER A 91 2.61 18.01 22.92
CA SER A 91 1.97 17.17 21.91
C SER A 91 2.40 15.73 22.11
N ILE A 92 1.44 14.80 22.16
CA ILE A 92 1.70 13.37 22.37
C ILE A 92 1.89 12.70 20.99
N PRO A 93 3.07 12.17 20.65
CA PRO A 93 3.27 11.38 19.44
C PRO A 93 2.35 10.16 19.41
N CYS A 94 1.67 9.95 18.29
CA CYS A 94 0.71 8.85 18.12
C CYS A 94 0.98 8.07 16.83
N ALA A 95 0.60 6.79 16.81
CA ALA A 95 0.74 5.95 15.62
C ALA A 95 -0.17 6.40 14.45
N ALA A 96 -1.22 7.16 14.73
CA ALA A 96 -2.06 7.78 13.73
C ALA A 96 -2.50 9.17 14.20
N GLY A 97 -2.68 10.08 13.26
CA GLY A 97 -3.00 11.46 13.56
C GLY A 97 -3.26 12.27 12.30
N ARG A 98 -3.14 13.59 12.41
CA ARG A 98 -3.27 14.51 11.27
C ARG A 98 -2.18 15.56 11.33
N VAL A 99 -1.61 15.90 10.19
CA VAL A 99 -0.66 17.00 10.06
C VAL A 99 -1.36 18.19 9.43
N ARG A 100 -1.25 19.35 10.07
CA ARG A 100 -1.67 20.61 9.46
C ARG A 100 -0.68 21.01 8.38
N ILE A 101 -1.16 21.23 7.17
CA ILE A 101 -0.36 21.77 6.07
C ILE A 101 -0.38 23.30 6.18
N PRO A 102 0.79 23.97 6.04
CA PRO A 102 0.83 25.42 5.99
C PRO A 102 -0.06 25.97 4.87
N SER A 103 -0.75 27.09 5.12
CA SER A 103 -1.67 27.73 4.15
C SER A 103 -0.98 28.24 2.90
N GLU A 104 0.36 28.31 2.87
CA GLU A 104 1.11 28.62 1.65
C GLU A 104 1.05 27.50 0.60
N PHE A 105 0.60 26.29 1.00
CA PHE A 105 0.47 25.12 0.14
C PHE A 105 -0.98 24.68 -0.08
N SER A 106 -1.97 25.49 0.30
CA SER A 106 -3.39 25.19 0.06
C SER A 106 -4.22 26.46 -0.05
N ASP A 107 -5.26 26.41 -0.88
CA ASP A 107 -6.24 27.49 -1.01
C ASP A 107 -7.15 27.62 0.24
N ASP A 108 -7.17 26.59 1.10
CA ASP A 108 -7.93 26.57 2.34
C ASP A 108 -7.07 26.97 3.56
N ASP A 109 -7.64 27.77 4.46
CA ASP A 109 -6.95 28.28 5.67
C ASP A 109 -6.52 27.17 6.65
N GLU A 110 -7.07 25.96 6.53
CA GLU A 110 -6.83 24.86 7.44
C GLU A 110 -6.98 23.47 6.80
N VAL A 111 -5.90 22.98 6.19
CA VAL A 111 -5.82 21.61 5.65
C VAL A 111 -5.14 20.66 6.62
N TRP A 112 -5.77 19.51 6.85
CA TRP A 112 -5.27 18.44 7.72
C TRP A 112 -5.12 17.13 6.95
N ILE A 113 -3.89 16.62 6.85
CA ILE A 113 -3.60 15.36 6.16
C ILE A 113 -3.51 14.22 7.18
N PRO A 114 -4.35 13.18 7.06
CA PRO A 114 -4.27 12.04 7.97
C PRO A 114 -2.97 11.28 7.75
N TYR A 115 -2.39 10.72 8.80
CA TYR A 115 -1.28 9.79 8.70
C TYR A 115 -1.53 8.57 9.59
N ARG A 116 -0.94 7.44 9.20
CA ARG A 116 -0.86 6.22 9.99
C ARG A 116 0.52 5.63 9.79
N VAL A 117 1.27 5.41 10.86
CA VAL A 117 2.57 4.73 10.81
C VAL A 117 2.36 3.21 10.80
N PRO A 118 3.31 2.43 10.28
CA PRO A 118 3.23 0.97 10.33
C PRO A 118 3.10 0.44 11.77
N ASP A 119 2.32 -0.63 11.95
CA ASP A 119 2.03 -1.21 13.27
C ASP A 119 3.27 -1.76 14.02
N ASP A 120 4.42 -1.90 13.36
CA ASP A 120 5.69 -2.30 13.99
C ASP A 120 6.49 -1.13 14.58
N TRP A 121 5.94 0.09 14.57
CA TRP A 121 6.48 1.22 15.33
C TRP A 121 6.01 1.20 16.79
N MET A 122 6.95 1.29 17.72
CA MET A 122 6.69 1.30 19.16
C MET A 122 6.73 2.73 19.72
N PHE A 123 5.67 3.14 20.40
CA PHE A 123 5.58 4.43 21.09
C PHE A 123 5.72 4.22 22.60
N VAL A 124 6.66 4.91 23.25
CA VAL A 124 6.93 4.74 24.69
C VAL A 124 6.99 6.08 25.43
N GLU A 125 6.25 6.17 26.52
CA GLU A 125 5.98 7.39 27.30
C GLU A 125 7.07 7.72 28.34
N SER A 126 8.33 7.36 28.08
CA SER A 126 9.47 7.88 28.87
C SER A 126 10.82 7.59 28.21
N MET A 127 11.81 8.44 28.49
CA MET A 127 13.19 8.24 28.02
C MET A 127 13.89 6.99 28.59
N PRO A 128 13.71 6.59 29.86
CA PRO A 128 14.25 5.32 30.36
C PRO A 128 13.71 4.10 29.61
N LEU A 129 12.39 4.04 29.34
CA LEU A 129 11.80 2.96 28.55
C LEU A 129 12.34 2.98 27.11
N TYR A 130 12.40 4.14 26.48
CA TYR A 130 12.97 4.30 25.13
C TYR A 130 14.38 3.71 25.01
N ARG A 131 15.27 3.99 25.97
CA ARG A 131 16.66 3.49 25.93
C ARG A 131 16.73 1.95 25.93
N GLY A 132 15.89 1.28 26.72
CA GLY A 132 15.83 -0.18 26.76
C GLY A 132 15.12 -0.78 25.55
N THR A 133 13.98 -0.21 25.17
CA THR A 133 13.15 -0.69 24.05
C THR A 133 13.89 -0.59 22.73
N ARG A 134 14.57 0.53 22.43
CA ARG A 134 15.27 0.70 21.13
C ARG A 134 16.36 -0.35 20.90
N ILE A 135 17.08 -0.76 21.95
CA ILE A 135 18.13 -1.79 21.84
C ILE A 135 17.48 -3.14 21.53
N THR A 136 16.46 -3.51 22.30
CA THR A 136 15.71 -4.76 22.12
C THR A 136 15.11 -4.85 20.72
N GLN A 137 14.44 -3.78 20.27
CA GLN A 137 13.83 -3.71 18.94
C GLN A 137 14.87 -3.81 17.81
N ARG A 138 16.02 -3.14 17.94
CA ARG A 138 17.13 -3.28 16.98
C ARG A 138 17.59 -4.73 16.87
N GLU A 139 17.77 -5.43 17.99
CA GLU A 139 18.16 -6.84 17.99
C GLU A 139 17.09 -7.75 17.34
N GLU A 140 15.82 -7.53 17.66
CA GLU A 140 14.71 -8.28 17.07
C GLU A 140 14.60 -8.07 15.55
N ARG A 141 14.72 -6.82 15.08
CA ARG A 141 14.69 -6.49 13.66
C ARG A 141 15.91 -7.02 12.91
N LEU A 142 17.09 -7.04 13.54
CA LEU A 142 18.28 -7.70 12.97
C LEU A 142 18.07 -9.20 12.80
N ARG A 143 17.36 -9.88 13.72
CA ARG A 143 16.98 -11.29 13.57
C ARG A 143 15.95 -11.52 12.48
N ARG A 144 15.13 -10.52 12.16
CA ARG A 144 14.11 -10.53 11.11
C ARG A 144 14.46 -9.55 9.99
N ALA A 145 15.68 -9.69 9.45
CA ALA A 145 16.19 -8.81 8.41
C ALA A 145 15.14 -8.64 7.28
N PRO A 146 14.80 -7.43 6.85
CA PRO A 146 13.84 -7.23 5.76
C PRO A 146 14.29 -7.93 4.46
N PHE A 147 13.35 -8.33 3.61
CA PHE A 147 13.68 -8.90 2.30
C PHE A 147 12.58 -8.61 1.28
N ASP A 148 12.97 -8.46 0.01
CA ASP A 148 12.03 -8.35 -1.09
C ASP A 148 11.47 -9.74 -1.45
N ALA A 149 10.17 -9.94 -1.28
CA ALA A 149 9.50 -11.18 -1.65
C ALA A 149 9.11 -11.24 -3.14
N ARG A 150 9.16 -10.13 -3.88
CA ARG A 150 8.78 -10.06 -5.30
C ARG A 150 9.55 -11.05 -6.19
N PRO A 151 10.86 -11.31 -6.02
CA PRO A 151 11.57 -12.32 -6.79
C PRO A 151 11.08 -13.76 -6.57
N ILE A 152 10.28 -14.02 -5.53
CA ILE A 152 9.65 -15.31 -5.27
C ILE A 152 8.24 -15.30 -5.82
N LEU A 153 7.47 -14.26 -5.47
CA LEU A 153 6.05 -14.14 -5.80
C LEU A 153 5.82 -13.90 -7.28
N PHE A 154 6.61 -13.04 -7.94
CA PHE A 154 6.53 -12.81 -9.38
C PHE A 154 7.61 -13.59 -10.15
N GLY A 155 8.52 -14.27 -9.46
CA GLY A 155 9.72 -14.82 -10.08
C GLY A 155 9.63 -16.29 -10.48
N ARG A 156 10.82 -16.88 -10.66
CA ARG A 156 10.98 -18.29 -11.03
C ARG A 156 10.30 -19.25 -10.04
N PRO A 157 10.30 -19.04 -8.71
CA PRO A 157 9.65 -19.98 -7.78
C PRO A 157 8.14 -20.17 -8.03
N MET A 158 7.40 -19.08 -8.29
CA MET A 158 5.99 -19.15 -8.68
C MET A 158 5.81 -19.89 -10.00
N ILE A 159 6.62 -19.56 -11.01
CA ILE A 159 6.52 -20.16 -12.34
C ILE A 159 6.84 -21.65 -12.31
N THR A 160 7.87 -22.06 -11.57
CA THR A 160 8.19 -23.47 -11.35
C THR A 160 7.03 -24.21 -10.71
N TYR A 161 6.36 -23.60 -9.73
CA TYR A 161 5.18 -24.19 -9.13
C TYR A 161 4.05 -24.37 -10.15
N ILE A 162 3.73 -23.33 -10.93
CA ILE A 162 2.71 -23.40 -11.99
C ILE A 162 3.02 -24.52 -12.99
N ALA A 163 4.26 -24.59 -13.50
CA ALA A 163 4.66 -25.61 -14.47
C ALA A 163 4.51 -27.04 -13.93
N LEU A 164 4.87 -27.27 -12.66
CA LEU A 164 4.74 -28.57 -11.99
C LEU A 164 3.27 -28.91 -11.69
N ALA A 165 2.50 -27.98 -11.14
CA ALA A 165 1.09 -28.21 -10.86
C ALA A 165 0.33 -28.55 -12.15
N MET A 166 0.60 -27.80 -13.23
CA MET A 166 -0.02 -28.03 -14.53
C MET A 166 0.45 -29.31 -15.22
N SER A 167 1.62 -29.87 -14.88
CA SER A 167 2.01 -31.20 -15.40
C SER A 167 1.16 -32.32 -14.82
N ASP A 168 0.73 -32.18 -13.57
CA ASP A 168 0.03 -33.23 -12.81
C ASP A 168 -1.49 -33.23 -13.00
N VAL A 169 -2.07 -32.08 -13.39
CA VAL A 169 -3.52 -31.92 -13.56
C VAL A 169 -4.02 -32.66 -14.82
N SER A 170 -5.15 -33.36 -14.73
CA SER A 170 -5.73 -34.04 -15.89
C SER A 170 -6.35 -33.03 -16.88
N SER A 171 -6.31 -33.34 -18.18
CA SER A 171 -6.97 -32.50 -19.21
C SER A 171 -8.37 -33.05 -19.53
N PRO A 172 -9.39 -32.20 -19.71
CA PRO A 172 -9.37 -30.73 -19.68
C PRO A 172 -9.31 -30.16 -18.25
N CYS A 173 -8.65 -29.01 -18.12
CA CYS A 173 -8.53 -28.24 -16.87
C CYS A 173 -9.55 -27.10 -16.91
N GLY A 174 -10.27 -26.87 -15.83
CA GLY A 174 -11.28 -25.80 -15.71
C GLY A 174 -10.93 -24.73 -14.67
N GLU A 175 -11.80 -23.73 -14.54
CA GLU A 175 -11.62 -22.62 -13.58
C GLU A 175 -11.48 -23.09 -12.12
N GLU A 176 -12.19 -24.14 -11.73
CA GLU A 176 -12.07 -24.73 -10.38
C GLU A 176 -10.69 -25.33 -10.13
N ASP A 177 -10.07 -25.95 -11.15
CA ASP A 177 -8.72 -26.48 -11.04
C ASP A 177 -7.72 -25.32 -10.89
N PHE A 178 -7.89 -24.24 -11.65
CA PHE A 178 -7.07 -23.03 -11.51
C PHE A 178 -7.19 -22.42 -10.12
N ALA A 179 -8.42 -22.34 -9.60
CA ALA A 179 -8.68 -21.80 -8.27
C ALA A 179 -8.07 -22.69 -7.18
N ALA A 180 -8.14 -24.01 -7.33
CA ALA A 180 -7.52 -24.95 -6.40
C ALA A 180 -5.99 -24.82 -6.38
N ILE A 181 -5.33 -24.78 -7.54
CA ILE A 181 -3.87 -24.65 -7.66
C ILE A 181 -3.39 -23.32 -7.07
N HIS A 182 -4.08 -22.22 -7.40
CA HIS A 182 -3.71 -20.90 -6.91
C HIS A 182 -3.96 -20.77 -5.40
N ALA A 183 -5.08 -21.30 -4.89
CA ALA A 183 -5.36 -21.36 -3.45
C ALA A 183 -4.30 -22.16 -2.69
N GLU A 184 -3.86 -23.30 -3.23
CA GLU A 184 -2.81 -24.12 -2.64
C GLU A 184 -1.49 -23.35 -2.57
N TRP A 185 -1.08 -22.69 -3.66
CA TRP A 185 0.11 -21.82 -3.66
C TRP A 185 0.03 -20.76 -2.56
N LEU A 186 -1.09 -20.05 -2.49
CA LEU A 186 -1.29 -18.92 -1.57
C LEU A 186 -1.28 -19.33 -0.09
N ARG A 187 -1.70 -20.56 0.22
CA ARG A 187 -1.81 -21.08 1.59
C ARG A 187 -0.61 -21.89 2.06
N SER A 188 0.23 -22.34 1.14
CA SER A 188 1.34 -23.22 1.47
C SER A 188 2.52 -22.42 2.04
N ALA A 189 2.92 -22.75 3.27
CA ALA A 189 4.12 -22.17 3.89
C ALA A 189 5.38 -22.53 3.10
N ARG A 190 6.29 -21.56 2.91
CA ARG A 190 7.50 -21.76 2.10
C ARG A 190 8.76 -21.31 2.80
N LYS A 191 9.83 -22.10 2.68
CA LYS A 191 11.15 -21.78 3.26
C LYS A 191 11.77 -20.51 2.69
N ASP A 192 11.60 -20.27 1.38
CA ASP A 192 12.08 -19.05 0.70
C ASP A 192 11.30 -17.79 1.15
N LEU A 193 10.10 -17.97 1.72
CA LEU A 193 9.32 -16.93 2.40
C LEU A 193 9.42 -17.03 3.94
N ARG A 194 10.45 -17.70 4.47
CA ARG A 194 10.69 -17.85 5.92
C ARG A 194 9.54 -18.54 6.66
N ASP A 195 9.09 -19.64 6.06
CA ASP A 195 8.01 -20.49 6.55
C ASP A 195 6.65 -19.79 6.62
N ARG A 196 6.49 -18.69 5.88
CA ARG A 196 5.22 -18.01 5.65
C ARG A 196 4.62 -18.43 4.32
N SER A 197 3.31 -18.32 4.21
CA SER A 197 2.60 -18.47 2.95
C SER A 197 2.66 -17.18 2.11
N PRO A 198 2.57 -17.26 0.77
CA PRO A 198 2.47 -16.08 -0.08
C PRO A 198 1.37 -15.11 0.36
N ARG A 199 0.21 -15.62 0.76
CA ARG A 199 -0.91 -14.80 1.25
C ARG A 199 -0.56 -14.01 2.50
N GLU A 200 0.09 -14.64 3.48
CA GLU A 200 0.54 -13.94 4.69
C GLU A 200 1.52 -12.81 4.36
N VAL A 201 2.35 -12.99 3.33
CA VAL A 201 3.32 -11.98 2.88
C VAL A 201 2.63 -10.81 2.17
N PHE A 202 1.66 -11.07 1.29
CA PHE A 202 0.88 -10.02 0.64
C PHE A 202 0.09 -9.19 1.65
N LEU A 203 -0.59 -9.84 2.60
CA LEU A 203 -1.51 -9.16 3.51
C LEU A 203 -0.85 -8.50 4.72
N GLU A 204 0.46 -8.68 4.93
CA GLU A 204 1.16 -8.15 6.11
C GLU A 204 1.06 -6.63 6.22
N LYS A 205 1.15 -5.94 5.09
CA LYS A 205 1.20 -4.47 5.02
C LYS A 205 0.11 -3.88 4.13
N LEU A 206 -0.81 -4.68 3.60
CA LEU A 206 -1.87 -4.26 2.68
C LEU A 206 -2.62 -3.02 3.20
N ASP A 207 -3.27 -3.13 4.37
CA ASP A 207 -4.04 -2.03 4.99
C ASP A 207 -3.20 -0.76 5.19
N PHE A 208 -1.91 -0.92 5.52
CA PHE A 208 -1.02 0.21 5.75
C PHE A 208 -0.63 0.89 4.43
N ILE A 209 -0.31 0.12 3.39
CA ILE A 209 0.05 0.67 2.07
C ILE A 209 -1.15 1.42 1.49
N ASP A 210 -2.32 0.80 1.53
CA ASP A 210 -3.55 1.37 0.99
C ASP A 210 -3.93 2.65 1.75
N SER A 211 -3.77 2.64 3.09
CA SER A 211 -3.99 3.84 3.91
C SER A 211 -2.99 4.96 3.61
N ASP A 212 -1.71 4.66 3.34
CA ASP A 212 -0.73 5.70 2.95
C ASP A 212 -1.07 6.23 1.55
N LEU A 213 -1.38 5.37 0.57
CA LEU A 213 -1.83 5.82 -0.76
C LEU A 213 -3.09 6.69 -0.68
N GLN A 214 -4.06 6.34 0.14
CA GLN A 214 -5.26 7.17 0.35
C GLN A 214 -4.91 8.51 1.03
N SER A 215 -4.00 8.52 2.01
CA SER A 215 -3.50 9.77 2.59
C SER A 215 -2.82 10.65 1.54
N ARG A 216 -2.05 10.05 0.62
CA ARG A 216 -1.38 10.77 -0.49
C ARG A 216 -2.36 11.34 -1.50
N SER A 217 -3.44 10.63 -1.83
CA SER A 217 -4.47 11.17 -2.70
C SER A 217 -5.16 12.36 -2.05
N PHE A 218 -5.49 12.28 -0.76
CA PHE A 218 -6.02 13.43 -0.01
C PHE A 218 -5.05 14.60 0.00
N GLN A 219 -3.76 14.35 0.27
CA GLN A 219 -2.75 15.39 0.22
C GLN A 219 -2.74 16.08 -1.15
N TRP A 220 -2.69 15.31 -2.23
CA TRP A 220 -2.65 15.88 -3.57
C TRP A 220 -3.94 16.65 -3.91
N SER A 221 -5.12 16.14 -3.54
CA SER A 221 -6.39 16.85 -3.76
C SER A 221 -6.44 18.21 -3.07
N LEU A 222 -5.88 18.31 -1.86
CA LEU A 222 -6.00 19.49 -0.98
C LEU A 222 -4.89 20.51 -1.21
N THR A 223 -3.69 20.07 -1.60
CA THR A 223 -2.56 20.97 -1.88
C THR A 223 -2.38 21.27 -3.37
N LYS A 224 -3.05 20.51 -4.24
CA LYS A 224 -2.84 20.49 -5.71
C LYS A 224 -1.41 20.13 -6.14
N VAL A 225 -0.57 19.71 -5.20
CA VAL A 225 0.82 19.30 -5.45
C VAL A 225 0.94 17.80 -5.27
N CYS A 226 1.49 17.13 -6.28
CA CYS A 226 1.76 15.71 -6.22
C CYS A 226 2.78 15.40 -5.10
N PRO A 227 2.47 14.51 -4.15
CA PRO A 227 3.40 14.14 -3.09
C PRO A 227 4.71 13.57 -3.66
N LEU A 228 5.82 13.79 -2.95
CA LEU A 228 7.12 13.28 -3.39
C LEU A 228 7.17 11.74 -3.35
N PRO A 229 7.55 11.06 -4.45
CA PRO A 229 7.70 9.61 -4.47
C PRO A 229 8.77 9.14 -3.49
N LEU A 230 8.66 7.91 -3.03
CA LEU A 230 9.78 7.26 -2.34
C LEU A 230 10.98 7.13 -3.30
N PRO A 231 12.21 7.48 -2.85
CA PRO A 231 13.40 7.20 -3.63
C PRO A 231 13.54 5.70 -3.90
N LYS A 232 13.97 5.32 -5.11
CA LYS A 232 14.20 3.90 -5.45
C LYS A 232 15.31 3.24 -4.65
N SER A 233 16.19 4.04 -4.06
CA SER A 233 17.22 3.57 -3.13
C SER A 233 16.72 3.43 -1.70
N SER A 234 15.49 3.86 -1.41
CA SER A 234 14.97 3.82 -0.05
C SER A 234 14.71 2.39 0.40
N PHE A 235 14.88 2.17 1.70
CA PHE A 235 14.59 0.90 2.33
C PHE A 235 13.17 0.39 1.99
N ALA A 236 12.17 1.28 2.07
CA ALA A 236 10.77 0.97 1.83
C ALA A 236 10.50 0.57 0.38
N TYR A 237 11.03 1.32 -0.60
CA TYR A 237 10.87 0.94 -2.01
C TYR A 237 11.45 -0.45 -2.30
N LEU A 238 12.58 -0.79 -1.67
CA LEU A 238 13.27 -2.06 -1.88
C LEU A 238 12.61 -3.24 -1.16
N ASN A 239 12.08 -3.04 0.05
CA ASN A 239 11.71 -4.14 0.95
C ASN A 239 10.30 -4.05 1.56
N ALA A 240 9.55 -2.98 1.28
CA ALA A 240 8.19 -2.88 1.83
C ALA A 240 7.28 -3.96 1.25
N GLY A 241 6.19 -4.20 1.98
CA GLY A 241 5.16 -5.13 1.57
C GLY A 241 4.37 -4.65 0.36
N PHE A 242 3.19 -5.23 0.20
CA PHE A 242 2.34 -5.09 -0.97
C PHE A 242 1.09 -4.31 -0.58
N GLY A 243 0.60 -3.45 -1.47
CA GLY A 243 -0.73 -2.86 -1.39
C GLY A 243 -1.71 -3.63 -2.28
N MET A 244 -2.91 -3.08 -2.40
CA MET A 244 -3.97 -3.72 -3.17
C MET A 244 -3.64 -3.87 -4.66
N HIS A 245 -2.91 -2.94 -5.26
CA HIS A 245 -2.64 -3.02 -6.69
C HIS A 245 -1.69 -4.17 -7.03
N GLU A 246 -0.59 -4.33 -6.29
CA GLU A 246 0.30 -5.47 -6.49
C GLU A 246 -0.39 -6.80 -6.22
N TRP A 247 -1.33 -6.85 -5.26
CA TRP A 247 -2.11 -8.05 -4.95
C TRP A 247 -3.05 -8.47 -6.09
N VAL A 248 -3.80 -7.51 -6.66
CA VAL A 248 -4.70 -7.77 -7.81
C VAL A 248 -3.92 -8.19 -9.04
N LEU A 249 -2.86 -7.45 -9.39
CA LEU A 249 -2.03 -7.79 -10.56
C LEU A 249 -1.32 -9.12 -10.41
N TYR A 250 -0.93 -9.48 -9.19
CA TYR A 250 -0.41 -10.80 -8.89
C TYR A 250 -1.44 -11.89 -9.18
N TYR A 251 -2.69 -11.68 -8.73
CA TYR A 251 -3.78 -12.62 -8.98
C TYR A 251 -4.01 -12.83 -10.47
N ASP A 252 -4.14 -11.74 -11.23
CA ASP A 252 -4.38 -11.77 -12.68
C ASP A 252 -3.24 -12.46 -13.42
N LEU A 253 -1.99 -12.14 -13.07
CA LEU A 253 -0.81 -12.78 -13.65
C LEU A 253 -0.82 -14.30 -13.41
N PHE A 254 -1.10 -14.74 -12.18
CA PHE A 254 -1.12 -16.17 -11.85
C PHE A 254 -2.18 -16.91 -12.69
N ARG A 255 -3.37 -16.32 -12.80
CA ARG A 255 -4.48 -16.89 -13.61
C ARG A 255 -4.16 -16.92 -15.09
N PHE A 256 -3.58 -15.84 -15.61
CA PHE A 256 -3.12 -15.76 -16.99
C PHE A 256 -2.12 -16.87 -17.34
N LEU A 257 -1.10 -17.08 -16.48
CA LEU A 257 -0.10 -18.13 -16.71
C LEU A 257 -0.68 -19.56 -16.60
N LEU A 258 -1.64 -19.79 -15.70
CA LEU A 258 -2.34 -21.08 -15.61
C LEU A 258 -3.16 -21.38 -16.86
N ALA A 259 -3.92 -20.39 -17.33
CA ALA A 259 -4.77 -20.52 -18.52
C ALA A 259 -3.94 -20.85 -19.76
N ASP A 260 -2.84 -20.11 -19.97
CA ASP A 260 -1.93 -20.35 -21.09
C ASP A 260 -1.25 -21.73 -21.02
N ALA A 261 -0.78 -22.15 -19.84
CA ALA A 261 -0.21 -23.49 -19.64
C ALA A 261 -1.23 -24.61 -19.92
N ALA A 262 -2.50 -24.41 -19.54
CA ALA A 262 -3.58 -25.36 -19.78
C ALA A 262 -3.91 -25.50 -21.27
N GLU A 263 -4.01 -24.38 -21.99
CA GLU A 263 -4.25 -24.35 -23.43
C GLU A 263 -3.17 -25.13 -24.17
N ARG A 264 -1.89 -24.89 -23.85
CA ARG A 264 -0.79 -25.63 -24.48
C ARG A 264 -0.86 -27.14 -24.21
N LYS A 265 -1.19 -27.54 -22.99
CA LYS A 265 -1.34 -28.96 -22.64
C LYS A 265 -2.45 -29.64 -23.44
N ALA A 266 -3.53 -28.92 -23.76
CA ALA A 266 -4.60 -29.44 -24.60
C ALA A 266 -4.11 -29.82 -26.02
N PHE A 267 -3.08 -29.14 -26.53
CA PHE A 267 -2.43 -29.47 -27.80
C PHE A 267 -1.43 -30.64 -27.72
N ARG A 268 -1.30 -31.30 -26.55
CA ARG A 268 -0.52 -32.55 -26.31
C ARG A 268 0.95 -32.51 -26.72
N GLU A 269 1.58 -31.34 -26.65
CA GLU A 269 3.03 -31.25 -26.81
C GLU A 269 3.71 -31.90 -25.59
N PRO A 270 4.68 -32.82 -25.76
CA PRO A 270 5.47 -33.30 -24.64
C PRO A 270 6.27 -32.13 -24.05
N VAL A 271 5.89 -31.72 -22.85
CA VAL A 271 6.47 -30.55 -22.20
C VAL A 271 7.68 -30.95 -21.37
N ASN A 272 8.87 -30.47 -21.77
CA ASN A 272 10.01 -30.42 -20.86
C ASN A 272 9.74 -29.32 -19.83
N ILE A 273 9.70 -29.67 -18.53
CA ILE A 273 9.40 -28.73 -17.44
C ILE A 273 10.33 -27.51 -17.44
N GLU A 274 11.62 -27.69 -17.69
CA GLU A 274 12.55 -26.56 -17.72
C GLU A 274 12.27 -25.61 -18.90
N ALA A 275 11.96 -26.18 -20.07
CA ALA A 275 11.58 -25.38 -21.23
C ALA A 275 10.26 -24.62 -21.00
N GLU A 276 9.35 -25.20 -20.23
CA GLU A 276 8.10 -24.56 -19.86
C GLU A 276 8.29 -23.45 -18.83
N ILE A 277 9.15 -23.66 -17.85
CA ILE A 277 9.52 -22.61 -16.89
C ILE A 277 10.11 -21.39 -17.61
N ASP A 278 11.02 -21.61 -18.56
CA ASP A 278 11.65 -20.52 -19.31
C ASP A 278 10.64 -19.79 -20.22
N ARG A 279 9.68 -20.53 -20.82
CA ARG A 279 8.60 -19.94 -21.60
C ARG A 279 7.65 -19.12 -20.75
N LEU A 280 7.12 -19.68 -19.66
CA LEU A 280 6.22 -18.97 -18.75
C LEU A 280 6.91 -17.75 -18.14
N SER A 281 8.24 -17.80 -17.93
CA SER A 281 9.03 -16.62 -17.54
C SER A 281 9.03 -15.54 -18.61
N THR A 282 9.22 -15.91 -19.87
CA THR A 282 9.14 -14.97 -21.00
C THR A 282 7.74 -14.36 -21.11
N LEU A 283 6.71 -15.19 -20.99
CA LEU A 283 5.31 -14.79 -21.08
C LEU A 283 4.90 -13.85 -19.94
N ARG A 284 5.33 -14.13 -18.71
CA ARG A 284 5.19 -13.20 -17.57
C ARG A 284 5.81 -11.85 -17.90
N ASP A 285 7.07 -11.85 -18.36
CA ASP A 285 7.78 -10.60 -18.60
C ASP A 285 7.14 -9.79 -19.73
N GLU A 286 6.55 -10.44 -20.72
CA GLU A 286 5.75 -9.82 -21.77
C GLU A 286 4.45 -9.24 -21.23
N TRP A 287 3.71 -10.01 -20.42
CA TRP A 287 2.48 -9.55 -19.77
C TRP A 287 2.72 -8.31 -18.90
N LEU A 288 3.77 -8.33 -18.07
CA LEU A 288 4.15 -7.19 -17.22
C LEU A 288 4.48 -5.91 -18.00
N ARG A 289 4.87 -6.02 -19.27
CA ARG A 289 5.29 -4.90 -20.13
C ARG A 289 4.25 -4.55 -21.20
N THR A 290 3.15 -5.29 -21.29
CA THR A 290 2.10 -5.03 -22.27
C THR A 290 1.13 -3.98 -21.72
N PRO A 291 0.92 -2.87 -22.43
CA PRO A 291 -0.11 -1.90 -22.07
C PRO A 291 -1.50 -2.52 -22.09
N ASP A 292 -2.29 -2.24 -21.07
CA ASP A 292 -3.67 -2.73 -20.97
C ASP A 292 -4.67 -1.56 -20.98
N PRO A 293 -5.58 -1.50 -21.98
CA PRO A 293 -6.62 -0.47 -22.06
C PRO A 293 -7.49 -0.35 -20.80
N GLU A 294 -7.74 -1.44 -20.07
CA GLU A 294 -8.59 -1.45 -18.87
C GLU A 294 -7.97 -0.67 -17.70
N ILE A 295 -6.65 -0.50 -17.71
CA ILE A 295 -5.89 0.30 -16.72
C ILE A 295 -5.33 1.60 -17.32
N SER A 296 -6.10 2.18 -18.26
CA SER A 296 -5.77 3.42 -19.00
C SER A 296 -4.48 3.32 -19.81
N GLY A 297 -4.20 2.16 -20.40
CA GLY A 297 -3.03 1.93 -21.25
C GLY A 297 -1.71 1.86 -20.47
N ARG A 298 -1.76 1.70 -19.14
CA ARG A 298 -0.56 1.41 -18.33
C ARG A 298 -0.16 -0.04 -18.49
N THR A 299 1.09 -0.32 -18.20
CA THR A 299 1.58 -1.69 -18.02
C THR A 299 1.41 -2.11 -16.56
N PRO A 300 1.19 -3.41 -16.27
CA PRO A 300 1.22 -3.91 -14.90
C PRO A 300 2.51 -3.55 -14.15
N ALA A 301 3.67 -3.57 -14.81
CA ALA A 301 4.95 -3.17 -14.21
C ALA A 301 4.97 -1.70 -13.75
N GLU A 302 4.35 -0.79 -14.51
CA GLU A 302 4.23 0.63 -14.11
C GLU A 302 3.35 0.80 -12.87
N ILE A 303 2.25 0.05 -12.76
CA ILE A 303 1.38 0.09 -11.58
C ILE A 303 2.12 -0.40 -10.33
N ILE A 304 2.81 -1.55 -10.46
CA ILE A 304 3.67 -2.09 -9.39
C ILE A 304 4.71 -1.04 -8.97
N GLU A 305 5.35 -0.39 -9.94
CA GLU A 305 6.35 0.64 -9.66
C GLU A 305 5.75 1.85 -8.92
N LEU A 306 4.58 2.34 -9.32
CA LEU A 306 3.90 3.46 -8.67
C LEU A 306 3.54 3.12 -7.22
N GLU A 307 3.01 1.94 -6.94
CA GLU A 307 2.68 1.49 -5.59
C GLU A 307 3.93 1.38 -4.70
N ARG A 308 5.04 0.85 -5.24
CA ARG A 308 6.35 0.82 -4.55
C ARG A 308 6.89 2.20 -4.25
N GLN A 309 6.60 3.18 -5.10
CA GLN A 309 6.97 4.58 -4.87
C GLN A 309 5.99 5.33 -3.95
N ARG A 310 4.89 4.69 -3.51
CA ARG A 310 3.77 5.31 -2.78
C ARG A 310 3.14 6.47 -3.57
N MET A 311 3.02 6.27 -4.87
CA MET A 311 2.42 7.23 -5.79
C MET A 311 1.03 6.74 -6.18
N ASN A 312 0.05 7.64 -6.12
CA ASN A 312 -1.28 7.34 -6.63
C ASN A 312 -1.25 7.22 -8.14
N MET A 313 -2.05 6.29 -8.67
CA MET A 313 -2.39 6.29 -10.08
C MET A 313 -3.39 7.42 -10.33
N THR A 314 -3.10 8.28 -11.29
CA THR A 314 -4.03 9.33 -11.71
C THR A 314 -4.66 9.03 -13.04
N VAL A 315 -5.92 9.34 -13.20
CA VAL A 315 -6.60 9.34 -14.50
C VAL A 315 -7.00 10.76 -14.85
N SER A 316 -7.00 11.07 -16.14
CA SER A 316 -7.56 12.34 -16.61
C SER A 316 -9.06 12.38 -16.36
N ALA A 317 -9.63 13.58 -16.25
CA ALA A 317 -11.08 13.75 -16.12
C ALA A 317 -11.84 13.10 -17.29
N LYS A 318 -11.22 13.04 -18.47
CA LYS A 318 -11.77 12.34 -19.65
C LYS A 318 -11.78 10.82 -19.47
N GLU A 319 -10.72 10.22 -18.93
CA GLU A 319 -10.67 8.79 -18.66
C GLU A 319 -11.61 8.37 -17.51
N ALA A 320 -11.90 9.29 -16.59
CA ALA A 320 -12.87 9.09 -15.52
C ALA A 320 -14.34 9.31 -15.94
N LEU A 321 -14.60 9.63 -17.22
CA LEU A 321 -15.96 9.78 -17.73
C LEU A 321 -16.69 8.44 -17.70
N ILE A 322 -17.77 8.37 -16.93
CA ILE A 322 -18.65 7.19 -16.86
C ILE A 322 -19.40 7.02 -18.19
N ASP A 323 -19.86 8.11 -18.79
CA ASP A 323 -20.59 8.12 -20.05
C ASP A 323 -20.17 9.32 -20.91
N GLU A 324 -19.48 9.05 -22.01
CA GLU A 324 -19.03 10.06 -22.98
C GLU A 324 -20.18 10.75 -23.72
N ASN A 325 -21.38 10.16 -23.70
CA ASN A 325 -22.56 10.72 -24.36
C ASN A 325 -23.45 11.53 -23.41
N CYS A 326 -23.20 11.48 -22.09
CA CYS A 326 -23.96 12.22 -21.11
C CYS A 326 -23.48 13.69 -21.04
N PRO A 327 -24.31 14.70 -21.38
CA PRO A 327 -23.89 16.10 -21.35
C PRO A 327 -23.41 16.57 -19.97
N CYS A 328 -23.97 16.02 -18.89
CA CYS A 328 -23.52 16.32 -17.52
C CYS A 328 -22.11 15.76 -17.25
N CYS A 329 -21.83 14.52 -17.66
CA CYS A 329 -20.50 13.93 -17.49
C CYS A 329 -19.47 14.71 -18.32
N VAL A 330 -19.78 15.02 -19.58
CA VAL A 330 -18.90 15.81 -20.45
C VAL A 330 -18.62 17.18 -19.85
N ALA A 331 -19.66 17.91 -19.40
CA ALA A 331 -19.48 19.21 -18.75
C ALA A 331 -18.63 19.09 -17.48
N MET A 332 -18.91 18.11 -16.61
CA MET A 332 -18.10 17.86 -15.42
C MET A 332 -16.63 17.61 -15.76
N SER A 333 -16.33 16.83 -16.80
CA SER A 333 -14.94 16.55 -17.20
C SER A 333 -14.19 17.77 -17.75
N GLN A 334 -14.91 18.79 -18.26
CA GLN A 334 -14.33 20.03 -18.73
C GLN A 334 -14.00 20.99 -17.58
N ASP A 335 -14.81 20.96 -16.51
CA ASP A 335 -14.68 21.84 -15.36
C ASP A 335 -13.82 21.25 -14.22
N PHE A 336 -13.46 19.96 -14.28
CA PHE A 336 -12.68 19.29 -13.23
C PHE A 336 -11.16 19.50 -13.40
N ASP A 337 -10.59 20.42 -12.62
CA ASP A 337 -9.15 20.69 -12.56
C ASP A 337 -8.44 19.98 -11.38
N THR A 338 -9.12 19.06 -10.69
CA THR A 338 -8.55 18.28 -9.58
C THR A 338 -8.09 16.91 -10.07
N PRO A 339 -6.94 16.39 -9.62
CA PRO A 339 -6.50 15.04 -9.97
C PRO A 339 -7.57 14.01 -9.58
N MET A 340 -7.90 13.12 -10.51
CA MET A 340 -8.72 11.95 -10.27
C MET A 340 -7.80 10.76 -10.03
N PHE A 341 -8.14 9.91 -9.06
CA PHE A 341 -7.33 8.76 -8.68
C PHE A 341 -8.01 7.47 -9.07
N TRP A 342 -7.20 6.53 -9.53
CA TRP A 342 -7.64 5.19 -9.88
C TRP A 342 -7.07 4.19 -8.87
N PHE A 343 -7.87 3.17 -8.54
CA PHE A 343 -7.47 2.10 -7.64
C PHE A 343 -7.97 0.76 -8.18
N LEU A 344 -7.18 -0.30 -7.99
CA LEU A 344 -7.65 -1.68 -8.15
C LEU A 344 -8.22 -2.16 -6.83
N ASP A 345 -9.37 -2.80 -6.85
CA ASP A 345 -10.15 -3.20 -5.66
C ASP A 345 -10.40 -4.70 -5.56
N GLY A 346 -9.91 -5.48 -6.52
CA GLY A 346 -10.05 -6.93 -6.56
C GLY A 346 -11.47 -7.42 -6.86
N CYS A 347 -12.33 -6.58 -7.44
CA CYS A 347 -13.70 -6.97 -7.80
C CYS A 347 -13.76 -8.13 -8.81
N ASN A 348 -12.68 -8.37 -9.55
CA ASN A 348 -12.52 -9.46 -10.51
C ASN A 348 -11.98 -10.77 -9.89
N MET A 349 -11.67 -10.78 -8.59
CA MET A 349 -11.11 -11.94 -7.90
C MET A 349 -12.23 -12.90 -7.44
N ASP A 350 -11.93 -14.20 -7.41
CA ASP A 350 -12.85 -15.22 -6.89
C ASP A 350 -13.28 -14.91 -5.45
N ASP A 351 -14.57 -15.06 -5.14
CA ASP A 351 -15.12 -14.87 -3.79
C ASP A 351 -14.80 -16.06 -2.87
N ARG A 352 -13.51 -16.29 -2.61
CA ARG A 352 -12.98 -17.30 -1.69
C ARG A 352 -12.04 -16.66 -0.70
N PHE A 353 -11.94 -17.24 0.50
CA PHE A 353 -11.05 -16.76 1.55
C PHE A 353 -9.61 -16.58 1.05
N GLU A 354 -9.09 -17.53 0.26
CA GLU A 354 -7.70 -17.50 -0.22
C GLU A 354 -7.36 -16.23 -1.01
N PHE A 355 -8.33 -15.71 -1.77
CA PHE A 355 -8.17 -14.54 -2.64
C PHE A 355 -8.66 -13.25 -1.98
N SER A 356 -9.42 -13.35 -0.89
CA SER A 356 -9.87 -12.20 -0.11
C SER A 356 -8.73 -11.48 0.62
N THR A 357 -8.99 -10.25 1.06
CA THR A 357 -8.05 -9.42 1.85
C THR A 357 -8.15 -9.65 3.37
N TYR A 358 -9.10 -10.46 3.86
CA TYR A 358 -9.26 -10.73 5.30
C TYR A 358 -8.08 -11.51 5.86
N LYS A 359 -7.60 -11.19 7.06
CA LYS A 359 -6.41 -11.88 7.60
C LYS A 359 -6.73 -13.30 8.05
N THR A 360 -7.95 -13.53 8.50
CA THR A 360 -8.40 -14.82 9.03
C THR A 360 -9.66 -15.34 8.33
N LEU A 361 -9.85 -16.66 8.36
CA LEU A 361 -11.04 -17.29 7.78
C LEU A 361 -12.30 -16.83 8.52
N GLU A 362 -12.20 -16.69 9.83
CA GLU A 362 -13.28 -16.25 10.71
C GLU A 362 -13.78 -14.85 10.35
N GLU A 363 -12.88 -13.91 10.06
CA GLU A 363 -13.22 -12.56 9.60
C GLU A 363 -13.94 -12.60 8.24
N TRP A 364 -13.42 -13.38 7.28
CA TRP A 364 -14.06 -13.51 5.96
C TRP A 364 -15.46 -14.12 6.07
N GLU A 365 -15.61 -15.23 6.80
CA GLU A 365 -16.92 -15.86 7.01
C GLU A 365 -17.91 -14.94 7.73
N ALA A 366 -17.44 -14.11 8.68
CA ALA A 366 -18.27 -13.11 9.34
C ALA A 366 -18.77 -12.06 8.34
N ALA A 367 -17.88 -11.55 7.49
CA ALA A 367 -18.24 -10.59 6.46
C ALA A 367 -19.20 -11.18 5.42
N GLN A 368 -19.03 -12.45 5.03
CA GLN A 368 -19.96 -13.14 4.13
C GLN A 368 -21.36 -13.26 4.75
N ARG A 369 -21.46 -13.64 6.03
CA ARG A 369 -22.74 -13.69 6.75
C ARG A 369 -23.42 -12.31 6.82
N GLU A 370 -22.64 -11.25 7.05
CA GLU A 370 -23.16 -9.88 7.06
C GLU A 370 -23.64 -9.43 5.67
N ARG A 371 -22.86 -9.71 4.63
CA ARG A 371 -23.22 -9.43 3.23
C ARG A 371 -24.49 -10.16 2.81
N GLU A 372 -24.60 -11.45 3.12
CA GLU A 372 -25.82 -12.22 2.86
C GLU A 372 -27.03 -11.66 3.62
N LYS A 373 -26.84 -11.25 4.87
CA LYS A 373 -27.91 -10.62 5.66
C LYS A 373 -28.35 -9.30 5.01
N PHE A 374 -27.39 -8.45 4.64
CA PHE A 374 -27.67 -7.20 3.95
C PHE A 374 -28.42 -7.44 2.64
N ASN A 375 -27.99 -8.41 1.82
CA ASN A 375 -28.65 -8.74 0.55
C ASN A 375 -30.08 -9.22 0.77
N ARG A 376 -30.33 -10.08 1.77
CA ARG A 376 -31.69 -10.52 2.11
C ARG A 376 -32.59 -9.36 2.52
N GLU A 377 -32.10 -8.46 3.38
CA GLU A 377 -32.84 -7.26 3.81
C GLU A 377 -33.09 -6.29 2.63
N PHE A 378 -32.11 -6.15 1.74
CA PHE A 378 -32.22 -5.32 0.55
C PHE A 378 -33.25 -5.89 -0.43
N GLU A 379 -33.23 -7.19 -0.71
CA GLU A 379 -34.20 -7.87 -1.59
C GLU A 379 -35.63 -7.81 -1.04
N GLU A 380 -35.80 -7.93 0.28
CA GLU A 380 -37.10 -7.78 0.94
C GLU A 380 -37.65 -6.37 0.76
N LYS A 381 -36.86 -5.34 1.09
CA LYS A 381 -37.23 -3.93 0.88
C LYS A 381 -37.54 -3.63 -0.58
N TYR A 382 -36.69 -4.11 -1.49
CA TYR A 382 -36.85 -3.92 -2.93
C TYR A 382 -38.13 -4.59 -3.47
N ARG A 383 -38.55 -5.71 -2.87
CA ARG A 383 -39.81 -6.38 -3.24
C ARG A 383 -41.03 -5.55 -2.81
N GLU A 384 -40.95 -4.94 -1.62
CA GLU A 384 -42.03 -4.20 -0.97
C GLU A 384 -42.19 -2.75 -1.45
N ASP A 385 -41.12 -2.12 -1.96
CA ASP A 385 -41.11 -0.72 -2.37
C ASP A 385 -41.21 -0.56 -3.92
N PRO A 386 -42.35 -0.07 -4.44
CA PRO A 386 -42.52 0.19 -5.88
C PRO A 386 -41.62 1.30 -6.41
N GLU A 387 -41.21 2.27 -5.59
CA GLU A 387 -40.33 3.35 -6.02
C GLU A 387 -38.91 2.84 -6.29
N LEU A 388 -38.41 1.89 -5.49
CA LEU A 388 -37.11 1.24 -5.73
C LEU A 388 -37.08 0.43 -7.03
N LYS A 389 -38.21 -0.14 -7.47
CA LYS A 389 -38.32 -0.83 -8.77
C LYS A 389 -38.33 0.12 -9.97
N PHE A 390 -38.74 1.38 -9.78
CA PHE A 390 -38.77 2.38 -10.84
C PHE A 390 -37.35 2.81 -11.25
N TRP A 391 -36.43 2.94 -10.29
CA TRP A 391 -35.05 3.37 -10.52
C TRP A 391 -34.16 2.30 -11.18
N SER A 392 -34.43 1.01 -10.95
CA SER A 392 -33.66 -0.11 -11.49
C SER A 392 -34.10 -0.56 -12.88
N ALA A 393 -35.33 -0.25 -13.29
CA ALA A 393 -35.88 -0.62 -14.60
C ALA A 393 -35.48 0.34 -15.74
N GLY A 394 -34.55 1.28 -15.50
CA GLY A 394 -34.13 2.26 -16.50
C GLY A 394 -35.21 3.28 -16.84
N GLY A 395 -36.05 3.67 -15.85
CA GLY A 395 -37.18 4.58 -16.00
C GLY A 395 -36.84 6.05 -16.26
N GLY A 396 -35.88 6.33 -17.15
CA GLY A 396 -35.39 7.66 -17.49
C GLY A 396 -35.43 8.00 -18.99
N ALA A 397 -36.37 7.45 -19.75
CA ALA A 397 -36.46 7.70 -21.20
C ALA A 397 -37.60 8.64 -21.64
N ASP A 398 -38.54 9.03 -20.76
CA ASP A 398 -39.66 9.92 -21.14
C ASP A 398 -40.00 10.93 -20.02
N LEU A 399 -39.15 11.93 -19.80
CA LEU A 399 -39.52 13.20 -19.14
C LEU A 399 -38.87 14.39 -19.82
#